data_AF-A0A497RUP5-F1
#
_entry.id   AF-A0A497RUP5-F1
#
_cell.length_a   1.000
_cell.length_b   1.000
_cell.length_c   1.000
_cell.angle_alpha   90.00
_cell.angle_beta   90.00
_cell.angle_gamma   90.00
#
_symmetry.space_group_name_H-M   'P 1'
#
loop_
_entity.id
_entity.type
_entity.pdbx_description
1 polymer ?
#
loop_
_entity_poly.entity_id
_entity_poly.type
_entity_poly.pdbx_seq_one_letter_code
_entity_poly.pdbx_strand_id
1 'polypeptide(L)'
;LTVGEAIKEFIKSTHQNMPVTKNGNLVGIINAKDLLRNLDKLDKPIIEITRRKIIVARPDLNLDDAARLMFRYGFKKLPVIDDNGKLVGIISNTDILRSHIERATPRKVDMIKNLIESEHNVRVNVRRYLVPIDKLHPTQDRVYADELQGREYEIKRGLAEPLIVVKRRNYYLLVDGHHRAVAANNLGIKELMAHVIEIENFDGELGMEISAKRRGLITLDDIKIIEYGQHPLLEITTKLVKKKDVE
;
A
#
# COMPACT_ATOMS: atom_id res chain seq x y z
N LEU A 1 -3.69 -21.23 23.41
CA LEU A 1 -4.44 -21.39 22.16
C LEU A 1 -4.44 -22.84 21.74
N THR A 2 -5.62 -23.45 21.75
CA THR A 2 -5.88 -24.74 21.10
C THR A 2 -6.08 -24.57 19.60
N VAL A 3 -6.14 -25.67 18.84
CA VAL A 3 -6.44 -25.63 17.40
C VAL A 3 -7.83 -25.02 17.15
N GLY A 4 -8.84 -25.38 17.95
CA GLY A 4 -10.20 -24.85 17.82
C GLY A 4 -10.29 -23.35 18.07
N GLU A 5 -9.58 -22.84 19.09
CA GLU A 5 -9.48 -21.40 19.33
C GLU A 5 -8.79 -20.67 18.18
N ALA A 6 -7.72 -21.24 17.65
CA ALA A 6 -7.00 -20.67 16.51
C ALA A 6 -7.87 -20.60 15.25
N ILE A 7 -8.71 -21.60 14.98
CA ILE A 7 -9.68 -21.56 13.87
C ILE A 7 -10.62 -20.38 14.00
N LYS A 8 -11.16 -20.13 15.20
CA LYS A 8 -12.04 -18.96 15.44
C LYS A 8 -11.32 -17.64 15.17
N GLU A 9 -10.06 -17.53 15.58
CA GLU A 9 -9.26 -16.33 15.31
C GLU A 9 -8.93 -16.16 13.82
N PHE A 10 -8.64 -17.25 13.11
CA PHE A 10 -8.45 -17.21 11.66
C PHE A 10 -9.71 -16.75 10.92
N ILE A 11 -10.89 -17.26 11.30
CA ILE A 11 -12.18 -16.89 10.69
C ILE A 11 -12.50 -15.42 10.90
N LYS A 12 -12.22 -14.87 12.09
CA LYS A 12 -12.41 -13.44 12.37
C LYS A 12 -11.39 -12.54 11.65
N SER A 13 -10.29 -13.10 11.20
CA SER A 13 -9.21 -12.36 10.55
C SER A 13 -9.31 -12.42 9.03
N THR A 14 -8.70 -11.45 8.35
CA THR A 14 -8.45 -11.51 6.91
C THR A 14 -7.15 -12.26 6.55
N HIS A 15 -6.48 -12.87 7.54
CA HIS A 15 -5.12 -13.38 7.41
C HIS A 15 -5.08 -14.90 7.27
N GLN A 16 -4.45 -15.40 6.20
CA GLN A 16 -4.33 -16.84 5.92
C GLN A 16 -3.10 -17.52 6.55
N ASN A 17 -2.18 -16.74 7.12
CA ASN A 17 -1.01 -17.24 7.84
C ASN A 17 -0.77 -16.37 9.07
N MET A 18 -0.47 -17.00 10.19
CA MET A 18 -0.19 -16.34 11.47
C MET A 18 1.07 -16.93 12.11
N PRO A 19 1.99 -16.09 12.63
CA PRO A 19 3.08 -16.56 13.47
C PRO A 19 2.53 -17.04 14.81
N VAL A 20 3.14 -18.12 15.32
CA VAL A 20 2.86 -18.67 16.64
C VAL A 20 4.02 -18.28 17.55
N THR A 21 3.72 -17.61 18.64
CA THR A 21 4.73 -17.15 19.60
C THR A 21 4.55 -17.81 20.97
N LYS A 22 5.64 -17.92 21.73
CA LYS A 22 5.65 -18.31 23.14
C LYS A 22 6.46 -17.26 23.90
N ASN A 23 5.80 -16.55 24.82
CA ASN A 23 6.41 -15.43 25.56
C ASN A 23 7.05 -14.38 24.64
N GLY A 24 6.41 -14.08 23.51
CA GLY A 24 6.92 -13.15 22.49
C GLY A 24 7.94 -13.74 21.52
N ASN A 25 8.56 -14.87 21.84
CA ASN A 25 9.51 -15.55 20.95
C ASN A 25 8.78 -16.31 19.85
N LEU A 26 9.26 -16.18 18.62
CA LEU A 26 8.67 -16.88 17.48
C LEU A 26 8.96 -18.38 17.56
N VAL A 27 7.91 -19.20 17.55
CA VAL A 27 8.00 -20.67 17.59
C VAL A 27 7.77 -21.28 16.22
N GLY A 28 6.98 -20.61 15.38
CA GLY A 28 6.71 -21.07 14.03
C GLY A 28 5.61 -20.28 13.35
N ILE A 29 5.09 -20.84 12.26
CA ILE A 29 3.95 -20.28 11.53
C ILE A 29 2.89 -21.35 11.34
N ILE A 30 1.64 -20.92 11.30
CA ILE A 30 0.50 -21.76 10.94
C ILE A 30 -0.31 -21.07 9.85
N ASN A 31 -0.86 -21.88 8.94
CA ASN A 31 -1.76 -21.41 7.89
C ASN A 31 -3.12 -22.11 7.97
N ALA A 32 -4.10 -21.60 7.23
CA ALA A 32 -5.44 -22.16 7.22
C ALA A 32 -5.46 -23.66 6.82
N LYS A 33 -4.58 -24.08 5.92
CA LYS A 33 -4.48 -25.49 5.49
C LYS A 33 -3.95 -26.41 6.60
N ASP A 34 -3.05 -25.93 7.44
CA ASP A 34 -2.55 -26.68 8.61
C ASP A 34 -3.66 -26.87 9.65
N LEU A 35 -4.53 -25.87 9.83
CA LEU A 35 -5.72 -25.98 10.69
C LEU A 35 -6.74 -26.97 10.11
N LEU A 36 -7.05 -26.87 8.81
CA LEU A 36 -7.99 -27.77 8.13
C LEU A 36 -7.54 -29.24 8.18
N ARG A 37 -6.23 -29.49 8.17
CA ARG A 37 -5.66 -30.85 8.28
C ARG A 37 -5.74 -31.44 9.69
N ASN A 38 -6.07 -30.64 10.70
CA ASN A 38 -6.09 -31.05 12.10
C ASN A 38 -7.42 -30.70 12.78
N LEU A 39 -8.52 -30.73 12.02
CA LEU A 39 -9.89 -30.53 12.54
C LEU A 39 -10.30 -31.62 13.55
N ASP A 40 -9.63 -32.76 13.54
CA ASP A 40 -9.77 -33.86 14.50
C ASP A 40 -9.08 -33.59 15.85
N LYS A 41 -8.28 -32.51 15.96
CA LYS A 41 -7.44 -32.19 17.13
C LYS A 41 -7.77 -30.84 17.75
N LEU A 42 -9.05 -30.46 17.77
CA LEU A 42 -9.48 -29.13 18.21
C LEU A 42 -9.00 -28.75 19.61
N ASP A 43 -8.93 -29.72 20.53
CA ASP A 43 -8.53 -29.49 21.93
C ASP A 43 -7.01 -29.48 22.13
N LYS A 44 -6.23 -29.85 21.11
CA LYS A 44 -4.77 -29.88 21.22
C LYS A 44 -4.19 -28.47 21.18
N PRO A 45 -3.09 -28.20 21.91
CA PRO A 45 -2.33 -26.98 21.77
C PRO A 45 -1.89 -26.73 20.32
N ILE A 46 -2.06 -25.50 19.82
CA ILE A 46 -1.70 -25.13 18.45
C ILE A 46 -0.21 -25.38 18.13
N ILE A 47 0.65 -25.32 19.15
CA ILE A 47 2.11 -25.53 19.06
C ILE A 47 2.49 -26.96 18.64
N GLU A 48 1.57 -27.93 18.81
CA GLU A 48 1.78 -29.32 18.38
C GLU A 48 1.69 -29.48 16.86
N ILE A 49 0.88 -28.65 16.20
CA ILE A 49 0.66 -28.69 14.74
C ILE A 49 1.41 -27.57 14.00
N THR A 50 2.16 -26.75 14.74
CA THR A 50 2.90 -25.60 14.20
C THR A 50 4.15 -26.03 13.45
N ARG A 51 4.40 -25.45 12.27
CA ARG A 51 5.65 -25.67 11.53
C ARG A 51 6.78 -24.85 12.13
N ARG A 52 7.84 -25.52 12.58
CA ARG A 52 8.97 -24.90 13.31
C ARG A 52 10.16 -24.51 12.43
N LYS A 53 10.29 -25.09 11.23
CA LYS A 53 11.31 -24.69 10.24
C LYS A 53 10.73 -23.60 9.34
N ILE A 54 10.89 -22.36 9.75
CA ILE A 54 10.44 -21.19 9.00
C ILE A 54 11.63 -20.29 8.70
N ILE A 55 11.58 -19.66 7.53
CA ILE A 55 12.50 -18.57 7.20
C ILE A 55 11.91 -17.30 7.80
N VAL A 56 12.80 -16.47 8.36
CA VAL A 56 12.47 -15.24 9.06
C VAL A 56 13.38 -14.13 8.56
N ALA A 57 12.91 -12.89 8.65
CA ALA A 57 13.70 -11.70 8.39
C ALA A 57 14.25 -11.11 9.69
N ARG A 58 15.34 -10.35 9.56
CA ARG A 58 15.83 -9.43 10.59
C ARG A 58 15.34 -8.01 10.28
N PRO A 59 15.23 -7.11 11.28
CA PRO A 59 14.70 -5.76 11.08
C PRO A 59 15.54 -4.89 10.13
N ASP A 60 16.83 -5.20 10.00
CA ASP A 60 17.81 -4.56 9.13
C ASP A 60 17.86 -5.16 7.72
N LEU A 61 17.14 -6.28 7.47
CA LEU A 61 17.06 -6.88 6.15
C LEU A 61 16.39 -5.90 5.18
N ASN A 62 17.11 -5.56 4.10
CA ASN A 62 16.55 -4.67 3.09
C ASN A 62 15.35 -5.33 2.37
N LEU A 63 14.48 -4.48 1.83
CA LEU A 63 13.21 -4.94 1.28
C LEU A 63 13.36 -5.71 -0.03
N ASP A 64 14.40 -5.43 -0.81
CA ASP A 64 14.70 -6.13 -2.07
C ASP A 64 15.16 -7.57 -1.81
N ASP A 65 15.94 -7.77 -0.75
CA ASP A 65 16.39 -9.08 -0.30
C ASP A 65 15.24 -9.86 0.35
N ALA A 66 14.39 -9.18 1.13
CA ALA A 66 13.13 -9.76 1.59
C ALA A 66 12.27 -10.23 0.40
N ALA A 67 12.16 -9.41 -0.66
CA ALA A 67 11.43 -9.75 -1.88
C ALA A 67 12.04 -10.96 -2.59
N ARG A 68 13.36 -10.99 -2.72
CA ARG A 68 14.11 -12.12 -3.31
C ARG A 68 13.90 -13.40 -2.53
N LEU A 69 13.95 -13.36 -1.20
CA LEU A 69 13.68 -14.52 -0.35
C LEU A 69 12.24 -15.00 -0.54
N MET A 70 11.28 -14.08 -0.49
CA MET A 70 9.86 -14.40 -0.64
C MET A 70 9.56 -15.01 -2.02
N PHE A 71 10.16 -14.47 -3.08
CA PHE A 71 10.05 -15.02 -4.43
C PHE A 71 10.73 -16.39 -4.55
N ARG A 72 11.99 -16.52 -4.12
CA ARG A 72 12.78 -17.75 -4.23
C ARG A 72 12.13 -18.93 -3.52
N TYR A 73 11.55 -18.69 -2.36
CA TYR A 73 10.95 -19.74 -1.53
C TYR A 73 9.42 -19.80 -1.62
N GLY A 74 8.79 -18.95 -2.43
CA GLY A 74 7.34 -18.91 -2.61
C GLY A 74 6.55 -18.47 -1.37
N PHE A 75 7.16 -17.69 -0.46
CA PHE A 75 6.50 -17.22 0.74
C PHE A 75 5.71 -15.94 0.48
N LYS A 76 4.44 -15.93 0.93
CA LYS A 76 3.59 -14.74 0.87
C LYS A 76 3.77 -13.80 2.06
N LYS A 77 4.32 -14.31 3.17
CA LYS A 77 4.57 -13.56 4.40
C LYS A 77 5.89 -14.02 5.04
N LEU A 78 6.60 -13.08 5.64
CA LEU A 78 7.89 -13.27 6.27
C LEU A 78 7.85 -12.65 7.68
N PRO A 79 7.87 -13.47 8.75
CA PRO A 79 7.99 -12.96 10.11
C PRO A 79 9.33 -12.23 10.30
N VAL A 80 9.32 -11.12 11.04
CA VAL A 80 10.51 -10.34 11.38
C VAL A 80 10.81 -10.53 12.87
N ILE A 81 12.03 -10.95 13.19
CA ILE A 81 12.45 -11.22 14.57
C ILE A 81 13.69 -10.41 14.97
N ASP A 82 13.74 -9.96 16.23
CA ASP A 82 14.94 -9.34 16.81
C ASP A 82 16.03 -10.39 17.13
N ASP A 83 17.21 -9.94 17.55
CA ASP A 83 18.37 -10.79 17.84
C ASP A 83 18.09 -11.84 18.94
N ASN A 84 17.12 -11.58 19.82
CA ASN A 84 16.70 -12.48 20.88
C ASN A 84 15.64 -13.51 20.42
N GLY A 85 15.20 -13.44 19.17
CA GLY A 85 14.18 -14.33 18.60
C GLY A 85 12.74 -13.86 18.86
N LYS A 86 12.55 -12.64 19.37
CA LYS A 86 11.24 -12.06 19.60
C LYS A 86 10.63 -11.60 18.29
N LEU A 87 9.36 -11.94 18.07
CA LEU A 87 8.61 -11.44 16.92
C LEU A 87 8.38 -9.93 17.08
N VAL A 88 8.91 -9.15 16.14
CA VAL A 88 8.73 -7.68 16.11
C VAL A 88 7.77 -7.24 15.01
N GLY A 89 7.52 -8.07 14.00
CA GLY A 89 6.59 -7.74 12.92
C GLY A 89 6.43 -8.86 11.88
N ILE A 90 5.70 -8.56 10.81
CA ILE A 90 5.51 -9.44 9.65
C ILE A 90 5.51 -8.57 8.41
N ILE A 91 6.24 -8.99 7.37
CA ILE A 91 6.20 -8.37 6.03
C ILE A 91 5.46 -9.32 5.08
N SER A 92 4.56 -8.80 4.26
CA SER A 92 3.88 -9.55 3.19
C SER A 92 4.42 -9.18 1.81
N ASN A 93 4.17 -10.06 0.82
CA ASN A 93 4.49 -9.76 -0.57
C ASN A 93 3.69 -8.54 -1.06
N THR A 94 2.48 -8.32 -0.52
CA THR A 94 1.70 -7.11 -0.77
C THR A 94 2.41 -5.87 -0.23
N ASP A 95 3.00 -5.91 0.97
CA ASP A 95 3.77 -4.78 1.52
C ASP A 95 5.00 -4.48 0.64
N ILE A 96 5.64 -5.53 0.11
CA ILE A 96 6.76 -5.38 -0.83
C ILE A 96 6.29 -4.76 -2.13
N LEU A 97 5.24 -5.28 -2.77
CA LEU A 97 4.70 -4.74 -4.02
C LEU A 97 4.25 -3.29 -3.85
N ARG A 98 3.52 -3.02 -2.77
CA ARG A 98 3.10 -1.69 -2.35
C ARG A 98 4.29 -0.73 -2.25
N SER A 99 5.35 -1.14 -1.56
CA SER A 99 6.56 -0.33 -1.48
C SER A 99 7.26 -0.11 -2.83
N HIS A 100 7.05 -0.97 -3.84
CA HIS A 100 7.63 -0.79 -5.17
C HIS A 100 6.75 0.10 -6.06
N ILE A 101 5.43 0.05 -5.86
CA ILE A 101 4.44 0.80 -6.65
C ILE A 101 4.32 2.25 -6.16
N GLU A 102 4.42 2.48 -4.85
CA GLU A 102 4.00 3.75 -4.25
C GLU A 102 5.14 4.62 -3.76
N ARG A 103 6.39 4.18 -3.87
CA ARG A 103 7.49 5.01 -3.43
C ARG A 103 7.53 6.28 -4.26
N ALA A 104 7.31 7.40 -3.59
CA ALA A 104 7.94 8.66 -3.97
C ALA A 104 9.44 8.50 -3.68
N THR A 105 10.11 7.61 -4.40
CA THR A 105 11.56 7.45 -4.29
C THR A 105 12.20 8.80 -4.63
N PRO A 106 13.36 9.14 -4.04
CA PRO A 106 14.20 10.23 -4.56
C PRO A 106 14.32 10.15 -6.09
N ARG A 107 14.45 8.93 -6.64
CA ARG A 107 14.43 8.65 -8.09
C ARG A 107 13.17 9.12 -8.82
N LYS A 108 11.97 8.94 -8.27
CA LYS A 108 10.71 9.37 -8.89
C LYS A 108 10.62 10.89 -8.93
N VAL A 109 11.03 11.54 -7.84
CA VAL A 109 11.12 13.01 -7.77
C VAL A 109 12.15 13.54 -8.75
N ASP A 110 13.35 12.95 -8.80
CA ASP A 110 14.42 13.33 -9.74
C ASP A 110 14.01 13.10 -11.19
N MET A 111 13.30 12.00 -11.49
CA MET A 111 12.77 11.73 -12.82
C MET A 111 11.78 12.82 -13.25
N ILE A 112 10.80 13.17 -12.40
CA ILE A 112 9.81 14.21 -12.71
C ILE A 112 10.50 15.57 -12.86
N LYS A 113 11.45 15.88 -11.98
CA LYS A 113 12.29 17.08 -12.07
C LYS A 113 12.97 17.17 -13.44
N ASN A 114 13.74 16.14 -13.80
CA ASN A 114 14.51 16.12 -15.05
C ASN A 114 13.62 16.26 -16.29
N LEU A 115 12.44 15.62 -16.29
CA LEU A 115 11.46 15.74 -17.37
C LEU A 115 10.93 17.17 -17.52
N ILE A 116 10.60 17.83 -16.41
CA ILE A 116 10.12 19.22 -16.44
C ILE A 116 11.23 20.16 -16.93
N GLU A 117 12.45 19.98 -16.44
CA GLU A 117 13.61 20.79 -16.85
C GLU A 117 13.91 20.61 -18.35
N SER A 118 13.88 19.37 -18.86
CA SER A 118 14.20 19.08 -20.26
C SER A 118 13.14 19.56 -21.24
N GLU A 119 11.85 19.34 -20.94
CA GLU A 119 10.75 19.66 -21.87
C GLU A 119 10.44 21.16 -21.93
N HIS A 120 10.74 21.90 -20.85
CA HIS A 120 10.37 23.31 -20.74
C HIS A 120 11.57 24.27 -20.65
N ASN A 121 12.81 23.76 -20.62
CA ASN A 121 14.03 24.55 -20.47
C ASN A 121 13.98 25.51 -19.26
N VAL A 122 13.56 24.95 -18.12
CA VAL A 122 13.34 25.66 -16.85
C VAL A 122 14.26 25.10 -15.77
N ARG A 123 14.43 25.85 -14.68
CA ARG A 123 15.07 25.35 -13.45
C ARG A 123 14.01 24.93 -12.44
N VAL A 124 14.26 23.80 -11.79
CA VAL A 124 13.32 23.24 -10.82
C VAL A 124 13.99 23.05 -9.47
N ASN A 125 13.35 23.58 -8.43
CA ASN A 125 13.72 23.36 -7.03
C ASN A 125 12.76 22.37 -6.38
N VAL A 126 13.28 21.47 -5.55
CA VAL A 126 12.47 20.53 -4.78
C VAL A 126 12.59 20.86 -3.30
N ARG A 127 11.46 21.10 -2.64
CA ARG A 127 11.37 21.34 -1.19
C ARG A 127 10.46 20.32 -0.54
N ARG A 128 10.63 20.08 0.75
CA ARG A 128 9.73 19.19 1.51
C ARG A 128 8.98 20.00 2.57
N TYR A 129 7.67 20.05 2.48
CA TYR A 129 6.82 20.76 3.45
C TYR A 129 5.36 20.27 3.43
N LEU A 130 4.56 20.71 4.42
CA LEU A 130 3.13 20.38 4.52
C LEU A 130 2.34 21.17 3.48
N VAL A 131 1.53 20.49 2.68
CA VAL A 131 0.64 21.10 1.70
C VAL A 131 -0.82 20.93 2.09
N PRO A 132 -1.64 21.97 1.95
CA PRO A 132 -3.06 21.92 2.25
C PRO A 132 -3.81 21.06 1.22
N ILE A 133 -4.62 20.13 1.73
CA ILE A 133 -5.32 19.12 0.93
C ILE A 133 -6.37 19.75 0.01
N ASP A 134 -7.06 20.79 0.49
CA ASP A 134 -8.09 21.53 -0.26
C ASP A 134 -7.54 22.30 -1.47
N LYS A 135 -6.21 22.46 -1.57
CA LYS A 135 -5.52 23.06 -2.72
C LYS A 135 -4.91 22.03 -3.67
N LEU A 136 -5.15 20.73 -3.46
CA LEU A 136 -4.64 19.68 -4.34
C LEU A 136 -5.52 19.54 -5.58
N HIS A 137 -4.89 19.65 -6.75
CA HIS A 137 -5.52 19.43 -8.05
C HIS A 137 -5.05 18.09 -8.62
N PRO A 138 -5.92 17.07 -8.75
CA PRO A 138 -5.49 15.75 -9.15
C PRO A 138 -5.20 15.61 -10.64
N THR A 139 -4.16 14.84 -10.96
CA THR A 139 -3.85 14.42 -12.34
C THR A 139 -4.45 13.06 -12.75
N GLN A 140 -5.02 12.31 -11.80
CA GLN A 140 -5.67 11.00 -12.01
C GLN A 140 -7.14 11.10 -11.65
N ASP A 141 -8.00 10.45 -12.44
CA ASP A 141 -9.47 10.52 -12.32
C ASP A 141 -10.07 9.43 -11.42
N ARG A 142 -9.23 8.52 -10.91
CA ARG A 142 -9.69 7.36 -10.16
C ARG A 142 -8.68 6.88 -9.12
N VAL A 143 -9.22 6.30 -8.06
CA VAL A 143 -8.50 5.58 -6.99
C VAL A 143 -9.29 4.32 -6.64
N TYR A 144 -8.64 3.33 -6.04
CA TYR A 144 -9.25 2.04 -5.72
C TYR A 144 -9.55 1.91 -4.22
N ALA A 145 -10.74 1.44 -3.90
CA ALA A 145 -11.23 1.38 -2.52
C ALA A 145 -10.39 0.47 -1.61
N ASP A 146 -9.85 -0.63 -2.15
CA ASP A 146 -9.00 -1.58 -1.42
C ASP A 146 -7.63 -1.00 -1.06
N GLU A 147 -7.08 -0.13 -1.92
CA GLU A 147 -5.84 0.60 -1.61
C GLU A 147 -6.06 1.71 -0.57
N LEU A 148 -7.21 2.40 -0.63
CA LEU A 148 -7.54 3.50 0.29
C LEU A 148 -7.50 3.07 1.76
N GLN A 149 -8.07 1.91 2.09
CA GLN A 149 -8.07 1.41 3.48
C GLN A 149 -6.64 1.25 4.04
N GLY A 150 -5.70 0.80 3.20
CA GLY A 150 -4.29 0.70 3.56
C GLY A 150 -3.65 2.07 3.81
N ARG A 151 -3.95 3.06 2.95
CA ARG A 151 -3.46 4.44 3.10
C ARG A 151 -3.97 5.09 4.38
N GLU A 152 -5.25 4.94 4.70
CA GLU A 152 -5.84 5.50 5.92
C GLU A 152 -5.13 4.97 7.17
N TYR A 153 -4.81 3.67 7.19
CA TYR A 153 -4.06 3.06 8.29
C TYR A 153 -2.65 3.65 8.43
N GLU A 154 -1.92 3.79 7.31
CA GLU A 154 -0.56 4.33 7.30
C GLU A 154 -0.52 5.80 7.75
N ILE A 155 -1.47 6.61 7.28
CA ILE A 155 -1.59 8.03 7.65
C ILE A 155 -1.84 8.17 9.15
N LYS A 156 -2.78 7.42 9.73
CA LYS A 156 -3.07 7.43 11.18
C LYS A 156 -1.86 7.06 12.05
N ARG A 157 -0.91 6.29 11.51
CA ARG A 157 0.30 5.85 12.21
C ARG A 157 1.52 6.73 11.93
N GLY A 158 1.38 7.79 11.12
CA GLY A 158 2.51 8.62 10.71
C GLY A 158 3.52 7.88 9.81
N LEU A 159 3.08 6.80 9.16
CA LEU A 159 3.89 5.96 8.27
C LEU A 159 3.72 6.36 6.79
N ALA A 160 2.78 7.26 6.50
CA ALA A 160 2.51 7.68 5.14
C ALA A 160 3.69 8.46 4.55
N GLU A 161 4.11 8.04 3.36
CA GLU A 161 5.13 8.77 2.60
C GLU A 161 4.62 10.15 2.15
N PRO A 162 5.53 11.10 1.85
CA PRO A 162 5.15 12.40 1.30
C PRO A 162 4.55 12.29 -0.11
N LEU A 163 3.57 13.13 -0.43
CA LEU A 163 3.05 13.31 -1.79
C LEU A 163 4.14 13.84 -2.74
N ILE A 164 3.91 13.79 -4.05
CA ILE A 164 4.68 14.58 -5.04
C ILE A 164 3.74 15.57 -5.69
N VAL A 165 4.04 16.85 -5.59
CA VAL A 165 3.22 17.92 -6.15
C VAL A 165 4.06 18.94 -6.90
N VAL A 166 3.48 19.56 -7.93
CA VAL A 166 4.05 20.76 -8.56
C VAL A 166 3.33 21.98 -8.01
N LYS A 167 4.09 22.93 -7.47
CA LYS A 167 3.55 24.19 -6.96
C LYS A 167 3.12 25.08 -8.11
N ARG A 168 1.89 25.59 -8.02
CA ARG A 168 1.36 26.65 -8.86
C ARG A 168 1.03 27.87 -8.00
N ARG A 169 0.64 28.97 -8.65
CA ARG A 169 0.36 30.24 -7.95
C ARG A 169 -0.67 30.07 -6.82
N ASN A 170 -1.76 29.36 -7.09
CA ASN A 170 -2.90 29.25 -6.17
C ASN A 170 -3.20 27.82 -5.69
N TYR A 171 -2.52 26.82 -6.24
CA TYR A 171 -2.83 25.42 -6.00
C TYR A 171 -1.60 24.52 -6.15
N TYR A 172 -1.75 23.24 -5.85
CA TYR A 172 -0.73 22.22 -5.98
C TYR A 172 -1.21 21.12 -6.92
N LEU A 173 -0.54 20.97 -8.06
CA LEU A 173 -0.85 19.89 -8.99
C LEU A 173 -0.32 18.58 -8.41
N LEU A 174 -1.23 17.66 -8.08
CA LEU A 174 -0.90 16.36 -7.49
C LEU A 174 -0.40 15.41 -8.56
N VAL A 175 0.90 15.13 -8.54
CA VAL A 175 1.57 14.24 -9.51
C VAL A 175 1.54 12.80 -9.02
N ASP A 176 1.75 12.60 -7.72
CA ASP A 176 1.75 11.28 -7.09
C ASP A 176 1.16 11.31 -5.68
N GLY A 177 0.48 10.23 -5.30
CA GLY A 177 -0.11 10.07 -3.99
C GLY A 177 -1.62 10.30 -3.92
N HIS A 178 -2.35 10.12 -5.03
CA HIS A 178 -3.81 10.29 -5.09
C HIS A 178 -4.57 9.47 -4.05
N HIS A 179 -4.24 8.19 -3.86
CA HIS A 179 -4.83 7.38 -2.79
C HIS A 179 -4.56 7.97 -1.40
N ARG A 180 -3.36 8.52 -1.15
CA ARG A 180 -3.00 9.16 0.13
C ARG A 180 -3.76 10.46 0.35
N ALA A 181 -3.86 11.28 -0.70
CA ALA A 181 -4.61 12.53 -0.66
C ALA A 181 -6.10 12.29 -0.39
N VAL A 182 -6.72 11.35 -1.11
CA VAL A 182 -8.13 10.97 -0.90
C VAL A 182 -8.34 10.35 0.48
N ALA A 183 -7.48 9.43 0.92
CA ALA A 183 -7.55 8.85 2.25
C ALA A 183 -7.44 9.91 3.35
N ALA A 184 -6.51 10.87 3.22
CA ALA A 184 -6.39 11.96 4.19
C ALA A 184 -7.62 12.88 4.20
N ASN A 185 -8.19 13.17 3.02
CA ASN A 185 -9.44 13.93 2.91
C ASN A 185 -10.60 13.21 3.63
N ASN A 186 -10.74 11.90 3.43
CA ASN A 186 -11.75 11.06 4.11
C ASN A 186 -11.57 11.06 5.64
N LEU A 187 -10.33 11.15 6.11
CA LEU A 187 -9.99 11.22 7.54
C LEU A 187 -10.13 12.64 8.13
N GLY A 188 -10.51 13.64 7.33
CA GLY A 188 -10.64 15.03 7.76
C GLY A 188 -9.30 15.72 8.05
N ILE A 189 -8.19 15.16 7.59
CA ILE A 189 -6.85 15.75 7.72
C ILE A 189 -6.78 16.96 6.79
N LYS A 190 -6.13 18.04 7.25
CA LYS A 190 -6.06 19.31 6.51
C LYS A 190 -4.81 19.46 5.65
N GLU A 191 -3.71 18.85 6.07
CA GLU A 191 -2.42 18.98 5.39
C GLU A 191 -1.68 17.64 5.34
N LEU A 192 -0.90 17.42 4.29
CA LEU A 192 -0.02 16.27 4.14
C LEU A 192 1.39 16.71 3.80
N MET A 193 2.39 15.93 4.23
CA MET A 193 3.76 16.16 3.80
C MET A 193 3.86 15.92 2.28
N ALA A 194 4.59 16.78 1.57
CA ALA A 194 4.86 16.61 0.15
C ALA A 194 6.30 16.97 -0.22
N HIS A 195 6.82 16.32 -1.26
CA HIS A 195 7.87 16.82 -2.12
C HIS A 195 7.25 17.80 -3.11
N VAL A 196 7.59 19.07 -2.94
CA VAL A 196 7.05 20.17 -3.72
C VAL A 196 8.07 20.62 -4.75
N ILE A 197 7.68 20.45 -6.00
CA ILE A 197 8.42 20.85 -7.18
C ILE A 197 8.04 22.30 -7.49
N GLU A 198 8.97 23.22 -7.32
CA GLU A 198 8.85 24.64 -7.62
C GLU A 198 9.59 24.94 -8.93
N ILE A 199 8.87 25.41 -9.94
CA ILE A 199 9.44 25.74 -11.25
C ILE A 199 9.73 27.24 -11.30
N GLU A 200 10.98 27.61 -11.55
CA GLU A 200 11.39 29.02 -11.64
C GLU A 200 10.90 29.64 -12.95
N ASN A 201 10.29 30.83 -12.87
CA ASN A 201 9.91 31.66 -14.03
C ASN A 201 9.07 30.94 -15.10
N PHE A 202 8.21 30.01 -14.70
CA PHE A 202 7.36 29.25 -15.60
C PHE A 202 5.87 29.38 -15.24
N ASP A 203 5.14 30.10 -16.09
CA ASP A 203 3.68 30.27 -15.99
C ASP A 203 2.92 29.45 -17.03
N GLY A 204 3.61 28.59 -17.79
CA GLY A 204 2.99 27.70 -18.77
C GLY A 204 2.25 26.52 -18.13
N GLU A 205 1.40 25.86 -18.92
CA GLU A 205 0.73 24.63 -18.51
C GLU A 205 1.63 23.41 -18.78
N LEU A 206 1.64 22.46 -17.85
CA LEU A 206 2.28 21.16 -18.07
C LEU A 206 1.33 20.22 -18.82
N GLY A 207 1.84 19.27 -19.60
CA GLY A 207 1.00 18.31 -20.35
C GLY A 207 0.04 17.50 -19.46
N MET A 208 0.46 17.14 -18.25
CA MET A 208 -0.39 16.48 -17.24
C MET A 208 -1.49 17.42 -16.69
N GLU A 209 -1.22 18.72 -16.59
CA GLU A 209 -2.19 19.74 -16.17
C GLU A 209 -3.25 19.94 -17.24
N ILE A 210 -2.85 20.04 -18.51
CA ILE A 210 -3.76 20.11 -19.66
C ILE A 210 -4.65 18.87 -19.70
N SER A 211 -4.07 17.68 -19.50
CA SER A 211 -4.81 16.42 -19.48
C SER A 211 -5.81 16.33 -18.33
N ALA A 212 -5.44 16.81 -17.14
CA ALA A 212 -6.33 16.88 -15.99
C ALA A 212 -7.51 17.82 -16.23
N LYS A 213 -7.23 19.03 -16.75
CA LYS A 213 -8.27 20.02 -17.11
C LYS A 213 -9.24 19.49 -18.15
N ARG A 214 -8.76 18.79 -19.19
CA ARG A 214 -9.61 18.15 -20.20
C ARG A 214 -10.56 17.09 -19.61
N ARG A 215 -10.19 16.48 -18.48
CA ARG A 215 -11.01 15.50 -17.75
C ARG A 215 -11.88 16.14 -16.66
N GLY A 216 -11.82 17.46 -16.49
CA GLY A 216 -12.57 18.18 -15.46
C GLY A 216 -12.04 17.96 -14.05
N LEU A 217 -10.76 17.60 -13.88
CA LEU A 217 -10.16 17.35 -12.58
C LEU A 217 -9.65 18.65 -11.96
N ILE A 218 -10.35 19.16 -10.94
CA ILE A 218 -10.04 20.42 -10.27
C ILE A 218 -9.73 20.15 -8.79
N THR A 219 -10.49 19.27 -8.15
CA THR A 219 -10.42 18.97 -6.72
C THR A 219 -10.35 17.46 -6.50
N LEU A 220 -10.04 17.03 -5.28
CA LEU A 220 -10.04 15.61 -4.93
C LEU A 220 -11.43 14.96 -5.05
N ASP A 221 -12.50 15.75 -4.99
CA ASP A 221 -13.89 15.26 -5.14
C ASP A 221 -14.19 14.80 -6.58
N ASP A 222 -13.38 15.24 -7.55
CA ASP A 222 -13.49 14.81 -8.95
C ASP A 222 -12.89 13.41 -9.19
N ILE A 223 -12.22 12.83 -8.19
CA ILE A 223 -11.63 11.50 -8.26
C ILE A 223 -12.68 10.43 -7.96
N LYS A 224 -12.86 9.48 -8.88
CA LYS A 224 -13.79 8.36 -8.70
C LYS A 224 -13.16 7.26 -7.86
N ILE A 225 -13.84 6.86 -6.80
CA ILE A 225 -13.47 5.66 -6.02
C ILE A 225 -14.04 4.43 -6.72
N ILE A 226 -13.17 3.53 -7.15
CA ILE A 226 -13.51 2.30 -7.85
C ILE A 226 -13.57 1.15 -6.85
N GLU A 227 -14.73 0.51 -6.73
CA GLU A 227 -14.91 -0.66 -5.87
C GLU A 227 -14.31 -1.94 -6.47
N TYR A 228 -14.01 -2.89 -5.57
CA TYR A 228 -13.40 -4.17 -5.88
C TYR A 228 -14.30 -4.99 -6.83
N GLY A 229 -13.96 -4.98 -8.13
CA GLY A 229 -14.70 -5.69 -9.18
C GLY A 229 -15.19 -4.86 -10.37
N GLN A 230 -14.89 -3.56 -10.40
CA GLN A 230 -14.96 -2.74 -11.62
C GLN A 230 -13.56 -2.44 -12.19
N HIS A 231 -12.54 -3.15 -11.73
CA HIS A 231 -11.18 -2.96 -12.20
C HIS A 231 -11.08 -3.44 -13.67
N PRO A 232 -10.49 -2.65 -14.60
CA PRO A 232 -10.41 -3.04 -16.02
C PRO A 232 -9.70 -4.38 -16.27
N LEU A 233 -8.84 -4.78 -15.32
CA LEU A 233 -8.09 -6.03 -15.35
C LEU A 233 -8.65 -7.13 -14.42
N LEU A 234 -9.74 -6.87 -13.69
CA LEU A 234 -10.37 -7.89 -12.82
C LEU A 234 -11.84 -8.06 -13.22
N GLU A 235 -12.18 -9.28 -13.60
CA GLU A 235 -13.57 -9.69 -13.82
C GLU A 235 -14.05 -10.50 -12.60
N ILE A 236 -15.20 -10.12 -12.02
CA ILE A 236 -15.78 -10.87 -10.90
C ILE A 236 -16.45 -12.13 -11.43
N THR A 237 -16.18 -13.28 -10.81
CA THR A 237 -16.75 -14.58 -11.21
C THR A 237 -18.27 -14.61 -11.29
N THR A 238 -18.97 -13.83 -10.46
CA THR A 238 -20.44 -13.70 -10.53
C THR A 238 -20.95 -13.06 -11.82
N LYS A 239 -20.12 -12.30 -12.55
CA LYS A 239 -20.43 -11.75 -13.88
C LYS A 239 -20.08 -12.70 -15.03
N LEU A 240 -19.19 -13.68 -14.78
CA LEU A 240 -18.78 -14.70 -15.75
C LEU A 240 -19.82 -15.80 -15.93
N VAL A 241 -20.66 -16.04 -14.93
CA VAL A 241 -21.80 -16.96 -15.04
C VAL A 241 -22.91 -16.23 -15.79
N LYS A 242 -23.05 -16.49 -17.09
CA LYS A 242 -24.24 -16.07 -17.83
C LYS A 242 -25.46 -16.73 -17.17
N LYS A 243 -26.53 -15.96 -17.01
CA LYS A 243 -27.84 -16.36 -16.43
C LYS A 243 -28.49 -17.61 -17.06
N LYS A 244 -27.88 -18.24 -18.07
CA LYS A 244 -28.38 -19.43 -18.78
C LYS A 244 -27.82 -20.76 -18.26
N ASP A 245 -26.82 -20.76 -17.38
CA ASP A 245 -26.15 -21.98 -16.94
C ASP A 245 -26.52 -22.39 -15.49
N VAL A 246 -27.57 -21.80 -14.94
CA VAL A 246 -28.12 -22.14 -13.62
C VAL A 246 -29.64 -22.32 -13.72
N GLU A 247 -30.05 -23.40 -14.40
CA GLU A 247 -31.34 -24.08 -14.22
C GLU A 247 -31.07 -25.59 -14.10
#